data_AF-A0A915M497-F1
#
_entry.id   AF-A0A915M497-F1
#
_cell.length_a   1.000
_cell.length_b   1.000
_cell.length_c   1.000
_cell.angle_alpha   90.00
_cell.angle_beta   90.00
_cell.angle_gamma   90.00
#
_symmetry.space_group_name_H-M   'P 1'
#
loop_
_entity.id
_entity.type
_entity.pdbx_description
1 polymer ?
#
loop_
_entity_poly.entity_id
_entity_poly.type
_entity_poly.pdbx_seq_one_letter_code
_entity_poly.pdbx_strand_id
1 'polypeptide(L)'
;MGSYLYKIYRRILLNWPIDTTKSNERNFRFHLEKQLNKAFEPSGQNDERNLNKNVNFFKCKERLEALQRLSNNQHFNQFPLQYTAGVNGYRQELIQKFNSDIERKEMGMYYFMPGFKQKFVNFLKKIFFKKE
;
A
#
# COMPACT_ATOMS: atom_id res chain seq x y z
N MET A 1 25.35 -1.13 -6.48
CA MET A 1 24.68 -0.45 -5.34
C MET A 1 23.19 -0.79 -5.18
N GLY A 2 22.40 -0.92 -6.25
CA GLY A 2 20.93 -1.11 -6.16
C GLY A 2 20.51 -2.39 -5.44
N SER A 3 21.22 -3.50 -5.68
CA SER A 3 20.91 -4.82 -5.10
C SER A 3 20.96 -4.82 -3.56
N TYR A 4 21.89 -4.06 -2.96
CA TYR A 4 21.99 -3.92 -1.51
C TYR A 4 20.79 -3.16 -0.92
N LEU A 5 20.42 -2.01 -1.50
CA LEU A 5 19.27 -1.23 -1.03
C LEU A 5 17.98 -2.03 -1.12
N TYR A 6 17.76 -2.72 -2.25
CA TYR A 6 16.60 -3.59 -2.43
C TYR A 6 16.51 -4.66 -1.34
N LYS A 7 17.63 -5.32 -1.01
CA LYS A 7 17.67 -6.34 0.06
C LYS A 7 17.28 -5.77 1.42
N ILE A 8 17.72 -4.56 1.76
CA ILE A 8 17.34 -3.91 3.04
C ILE A 8 15.84 -3.62 3.05
N TYR A 9 15.32 -2.97 2.02
CA TYR A 9 13.88 -2.71 1.88
C TYR A 9 13.07 -3.99 2.05
N ARG A 10 13.48 -5.06 1.35
CA ARG A 10 12.80 -6.35 1.41
C ARG A 10 12.79 -6.93 2.82
N ARG A 11 13.90 -6.86 3.56
CA ARG A 11 13.95 -7.35 4.95
C ARG A 11 12.96 -6.62 5.86
N ILE A 12 12.86 -5.29 5.72
CA ILE A 12 11.87 -4.50 6.49
C ILE A 12 10.44 -4.93 6.11
N LEU A 13 10.15 -5.09 4.82
CA LEU A 13 8.82 -5.47 4.35
C LEU A 13 8.41 -6.89 4.75
N LEU A 14 9.35 -7.84 4.79
CA LEU A 14 9.07 -9.21 5.24
C LEU A 14 8.55 -9.25 6.68
N ASN A 15 9.12 -8.39 7.53
CA ASN A 15 8.73 -8.24 8.94
C ASN A 15 7.53 -7.30 9.13
N TRP A 16 7.05 -6.65 8.07
CA TRP A 16 5.94 -5.71 8.17
C TRP A 16 4.62 -6.47 8.39
N PRO A 17 3.78 -6.06 9.36
CA PRO A 17 2.53 -6.74 9.64
C PRO A 17 1.55 -6.65 8.46
N ILE A 18 0.82 -7.75 8.23
CA ILE A 18 -0.27 -7.79 7.25
C ILE A 18 -1.56 -7.47 7.99
N ASP A 19 -2.19 -6.36 7.61
CA ASP A 19 -3.52 -5.99 8.08
C ASP A 19 -4.59 -6.85 7.37
N THR A 20 -5.23 -7.74 8.13
CA THR A 20 -6.28 -8.66 7.64
C THR A 20 -7.61 -7.98 7.39
N THR A 21 -7.81 -6.76 7.90
CA THR A 21 -9.06 -6.00 7.73
C THR A 21 -9.13 -5.22 6.42
N LYS A 22 -8.03 -5.21 5.65
CA LYS A 22 -7.87 -4.46 4.40
C LYS A 22 -7.48 -5.39 3.26
N SER A 23 -8.03 -5.15 2.07
CA SER A 23 -7.63 -5.83 0.84
C SER A 23 -6.18 -5.57 0.48
N ASN A 24 -5.63 -6.45 -0.36
CA ASN A 24 -4.24 -6.36 -0.82
C ASN A 24 -3.90 -5.01 -1.48
N GLU A 25 -4.87 -4.35 -2.11
CA GLU A 25 -4.66 -3.04 -2.74
C GLU A 25 -4.45 -1.90 -1.73
N ARG A 26 -5.10 -2.00 -0.57
CA ARG A 26 -5.07 -0.99 0.50
C ARG A 26 -4.11 -1.34 1.63
N ASN A 27 -3.69 -2.59 1.71
CA ASN A 27 -2.73 -3.05 2.69
C ASN A 27 -1.35 -2.43 2.40
N PHE A 28 -0.79 -1.81 3.43
CA PHE A 28 0.41 -0.99 3.29
C PHE A 28 1.65 -1.80 2.89
N ARG A 29 1.80 -3.03 3.39
CA ARG A 29 2.92 -3.91 3.02
C ARG A 29 2.92 -4.21 1.53
N PHE A 30 1.79 -4.68 1.00
CA PHE A 30 1.65 -5.01 -0.42
C PHE A 30 1.79 -3.77 -1.31
N HIS A 31 1.28 -2.63 -0.84
CA HIS A 31 1.52 -1.35 -1.52
C HIS A 31 3.02 -1.04 -1.63
N LEU A 32 3.76 -1.13 -0.53
CA LEU A 32 5.20 -0.88 -0.52
C LEU A 32 5.98 -1.90 -1.35
N GLU A 33 5.63 -3.18 -1.31
CA GLU A 33 6.24 -4.21 -2.17
C GLU A 33 6.04 -3.87 -3.66
N LYS A 34 4.84 -3.43 -4.04
CA LYS A 34 4.54 -2.97 -5.41
C LYS A 34 5.39 -1.75 -5.80
N GLN A 35 5.54 -0.78 -4.91
CA GLN A 35 6.39 0.41 -5.17
C GLN A 35 7.87 0.04 -5.25
N LEU A 36 8.34 -0.87 -4.40
CA LEU A 36 9.71 -1.37 -4.42
C LEU A 36 10.01 -2.08 -5.74
N ASN A 37 9.12 -2.95 -6.20
CA ASN A 37 9.25 -3.65 -7.47
C ASN A 37 9.23 -2.70 -8.68
N LYS A 38 8.53 -1.57 -8.59
CA LYS A 38 8.59 -0.52 -9.63
C LYS A 38 9.90 0.26 -9.62
N ALA A 39 10.45 0.52 -8.43
CA ALA A 39 11.67 1.29 -8.28
C ALA A 39 12.94 0.50 -8.61
N PHE A 40 12.89 -0.83 -8.50
CA PHE A 40 14.03 -1.73 -8.72
C PHE A 40 13.74 -2.73 -9.83
N GLU A 41 14.43 -2.55 -10.96
CA GLU A 41 14.33 -3.41 -12.14
C GLU A 41 15.20 -4.66 -11.98
N PRO A 42 14.75 -5.84 -12.45
CA PRO A 42 15.58 -7.02 -12.53
C PRO A 42 16.81 -6.77 -13.42
N SER A 43 17.98 -7.12 -12.92
CA SER A 43 19.26 -6.96 -13.62
C SER A 43 19.88 -8.33 -13.88
N GLY A 44 19.49 -8.96 -14.99
CA GLY A 44 20.09 -10.21 -15.45
C GLY A 44 19.73 -11.46 -14.62
N GLN A 45 20.59 -12.47 -14.70
CA GLN A 45 20.46 -13.74 -13.99
C GLN A 45 21.08 -13.60 -12.58
N ASN A 46 20.37 -14.02 -11.53
CA ASN A 46 20.74 -14.02 -10.09
C ASN A 46 19.94 -13.10 -9.16
N ASP A 47 18.65 -12.83 -9.44
CA ASP A 47 17.74 -12.05 -8.57
C ASP A 47 18.24 -10.64 -8.19
N GLU A 48 19.31 -10.18 -8.83
CA GLU A 48 19.86 -8.88 -8.60
C GLU A 48 18.91 -7.84 -9.17
N ARG A 49 18.63 -6.81 -8.37
CA ARG A 49 17.81 -5.70 -8.82
C ARG A 49 18.58 -4.41 -8.73
N ASN A 50 18.58 -3.67 -9.83
CA ASN A 50 19.20 -2.37 -9.90
C ASN A 50 18.14 -1.28 -9.81
N LEU A 51 18.54 -0.13 -9.30
CA LEU A 51 17.66 1.02 -9.20
C LEU A 51 17.30 1.46 -10.62
N ASN A 52 16.01 1.64 -10.88
CA ASN A 52 15.53 2.15 -12.17
C ASN A 52 16.21 3.50 -12.48
N LYS A 53 16.60 3.72 -13.74
CA LYS A 53 17.27 4.95 -14.20
C LYS A 53 16.49 6.22 -13.87
N ASN A 54 15.15 6.12 -13.77
CA ASN A 54 14.26 7.25 -13.47
C ASN A 54 14.16 7.56 -11.97
N VAL A 55 14.79 6.77 -11.10
CA VAL A 55 14.70 6.92 -9.65
C VAL A 55 15.99 7.53 -9.13
N ASN A 56 15.87 8.69 -8.47
CA ASN A 56 17.00 9.35 -7.81
C ASN A 56 17.47 8.52 -6.59
N PHE A 57 18.76 8.17 -6.58
CA PHE A 57 19.39 7.39 -5.52
C PHE A 57 19.27 8.02 -4.13
N PHE A 58 19.50 9.33 -4.01
CA PHE A 58 19.43 10.03 -2.72
C PHE A 58 18.02 10.00 -2.13
N LYS A 59 16.99 10.26 -2.96
CA LYS A 59 15.59 10.13 -2.55
C LYS A 59 15.23 8.70 -2.14
N CYS A 60 15.81 7.70 -2.82
CA CYS A 60 15.62 6.30 -2.46
C CYS A 60 16.24 5.98 -1.08
N LYS A 61 17.42 6.54 -0.76
CA LYS A 61 18.05 6.38 0.55
C LYS A 61 17.26 7.08 1.66
N GLU A 62 16.80 8.30 1.42
CA GLU A 62 15.97 9.06 2.37
C GLU A 62 14.67 8.31 2.72
N ARG A 63 13.99 7.76 1.70
CA ARG A 63 12.80 6.92 1.89
C ARG A 63 13.09 5.65 2.68
N LEU A 64 14.28 5.06 2.50
CA LEU A 64 14.68 3.85 3.23
C LEU A 64 14.85 4.18 4.71
N GLU A 65 15.54 5.28 5.00
CA GLU A 65 15.74 5.76 6.35
C GLU A 65 14.39 6.07 7.01
N ALA A 66 13.50 6.81 6.35
CA ALA A 66 12.17 7.08 6.87
C ALA A 66 11.39 5.78 7.18
N LEU A 67 11.46 4.78 6.30
CA LEU A 67 10.82 3.50 6.52
C LEU A 67 11.43 2.75 7.72
N GLN A 68 12.74 2.81 7.93
CA GLN A 68 13.41 2.24 9.10
C GLN A 68 12.98 2.92 10.40
N ARG A 69 12.86 4.26 10.39
CA ARG A 69 12.37 5.00 11.57
C ARG A 69 10.95 4.60 11.92
N LEU A 70 10.10 4.40 10.91
CA LEU A 70 8.73 3.90 11.09
C LEU A 70 8.71 2.46 11.60
N SER A 71 9.47 1.54 11.01
CA SER A 71 9.49 0.14 11.43
C SER A 71 9.97 -0.04 12.86
N ASN A 72 10.90 0.81 13.29
CA ASN A 72 11.44 0.79 14.64
C ASN A 72 10.57 1.54 15.66
N ASN A 73 9.43 2.11 15.24
CA ASN A 73 8.59 2.98 16.06
C ASN A 73 9.41 4.08 16.76
N GLN A 74 10.42 4.64 16.08
CA GLN A 74 11.43 5.51 16.69
C GLN A 74 10.81 6.69 17.44
N HIS A 75 9.78 7.33 16.86
CA HIS A 75 9.09 8.44 17.50
C HIS A 75 8.36 8.04 18.78
N PHE A 76 7.70 6.87 18.80
CA PHE A 76 7.04 6.37 20.00
C PHE A 76 8.06 6.01 21.09
N ASN A 77 9.20 5.43 20.71
CA ASN A 77 10.26 5.11 21.67
C ASN A 77 10.93 6.36 22.25
N GLN A 78 11.08 7.41 21.45
CA GLN A 78 11.69 8.67 21.89
C GLN A 78 10.71 9.56 22.66
N PHE A 79 9.43 9.50 22.31
CA PHE A 79 8.36 10.30 22.91
C PHE A 79 7.16 9.39 23.25
N PRO A 80 7.28 8.56 24.31
CA PRO A 80 6.21 7.66 24.69
C PRO A 80 4.98 8.46 25.10
N LEU A 81 3.83 8.15 24.49
CA LEU A 81 2.58 8.81 24.80
C LEU A 81 1.97 8.22 26.07
N GLN A 82 1.58 9.07 27.01
CA GLN A 82 0.86 8.68 28.23
C GLN A 82 -0.67 8.62 28.03
N TYR A 83 -1.17 9.05 26.86
CA TYR A 83 -2.59 9.11 26.57
C TYR A 83 -3.13 7.78 26.04
N THR A 84 -4.23 7.31 26.64
CA THR A 84 -4.96 6.09 26.25
C THR A 84 -6.01 6.33 25.16
N ALA A 85 -6.28 7.60 24.83
CA ALA A 85 -7.17 7.99 23.73
C ALA A 85 -6.33 8.34 22.49
N GLY A 86 -6.73 7.88 21.31
CA GLY A 86 -6.05 8.22 20.05
C GLY A 86 -6.11 9.73 19.76
N VAL A 87 -5.34 10.19 18.77
CA VAL A 87 -5.14 11.61 18.39
C VAL A 87 -6.45 12.42 18.22
N ASN A 88 -7.59 11.76 18.00
CA ASN A 88 -8.92 12.37 17.85
C ASN A 88 -9.91 12.01 18.99
N GLY A 89 -9.44 11.52 20.13
CA GLY A 89 -10.28 11.00 21.23
C GLY A 89 -10.86 9.60 20.99
N TYR A 90 -10.74 9.05 19.78
CA TYR A 90 -11.19 7.69 19.46
C TYR A 90 -10.19 6.63 19.91
N ARG A 91 -10.70 5.48 20.36
CA ARG A 91 -9.88 4.29 20.62
C ARG A 91 -9.28 3.78 19.31
N GLN A 92 -8.08 3.21 19.39
CA GLN A 92 -7.38 2.63 18.24
C GLN A 92 -8.24 1.58 17.50
N GLU A 93 -9.00 0.77 18.24
CA GLU A 93 -9.91 -0.24 17.70
C GLU A 93 -10.99 0.37 16.79
N LEU A 94 -11.56 1.51 17.20
CA LEU A 94 -12.56 2.22 16.40
C LEU A 94 -11.93 2.79 15.12
N ILE A 95 -10.71 3.33 15.22
CA ILE A 95 -9.98 3.84 14.04
C ILE A 95 -9.64 2.70 13.08
N GLN A 96 -9.24 1.54 13.60
CA GLN A 96 -8.98 0.35 12.78
C GLN A 96 -10.26 -0.14 12.11
N LYS A 97 -11.35 -0.24 12.86
CA LYS A 97 -12.68 -0.61 12.38
C LYS A 97 -13.13 0.29 11.24
N PHE A 98 -13.12 1.61 11.43
CA PHE A 98 -13.50 2.57 10.39
C PHE A 98 -12.58 2.57 9.16
N ASN A 99 -11.35 2.08 9.29
CA ASN A 99 -10.40 1.98 8.18
C ASN A 99 -10.41 0.63 7.47
N SER A 100 -11.14 -0.36 7.97
CA SER A 100 -11.32 -1.65 7.31
C SER A 100 -11.96 -1.48 5.92
N ASP A 101 -11.97 -2.54 5.13
CA ASP A 101 -12.70 -2.55 3.87
C ASP A 101 -14.22 -2.66 4.06
N ILE A 102 -14.68 -3.37 5.09
CA ILE A 102 -16.10 -3.63 5.35
C ILE A 102 -16.80 -2.32 5.72
N GLU A 103 -16.35 -1.65 6.76
CA GLU A 103 -16.95 -0.41 7.24
C GLU A 103 -16.80 0.73 6.23
N ARG A 104 -15.71 0.77 5.46
CA ARG A 104 -15.59 1.77 4.38
C ARG A 104 -16.58 1.53 3.25
N LYS A 105 -16.94 0.27 2.99
CA LYS A 105 -18.00 -0.07 2.03
C LYS A 105 -19.37 0.35 2.57
N GLU A 106 -19.65 0.10 3.84
CA GLU A 106 -20.88 0.53 4.51
C GLU A 106 -21.03 2.06 4.53
N MET A 107 -19.93 2.79 4.72
CA MET A 107 -19.90 4.26 4.63
C MET A 107 -19.98 4.80 3.20
N GLY A 108 -20.02 3.95 2.18
CA GLY A 108 -20.03 4.38 0.78
C GLY A 108 -18.71 5.02 0.31
N MET A 109 -17.59 4.81 1.03
CA MET A 109 -16.28 5.34 0.67
C MET A 109 -15.58 4.57 -0.45
N TYR A 110 -16.12 3.42 -0.87
CA TYR A 110 -15.77 2.84 -2.15
C TYR A 110 -16.58 3.54 -3.23
N TYR A 111 -15.93 4.45 -3.97
CA TYR A 111 -16.54 5.08 -5.12
C TYR A 111 -17.16 4.01 -6.03
N PHE A 112 -18.46 4.14 -6.25
CA PHE A 112 -19.21 3.52 -7.33
C PHE A 112 -18.38 3.67 -8.61
N MET A 113 -17.85 2.57 -9.17
CA MET A 113 -17.07 2.63 -10.41
C MET A 113 -17.88 3.41 -11.46
N PRO A 114 -17.47 4.62 -11.85
CA PRO A 114 -18.11 5.31 -12.97
C PRO A 114 -17.77 4.47 -14.20
N GLY A 115 -18.78 3.78 -14.74
CA GLY A 115 -18.59 2.90 -15.88
C GLY A 115 -19.12 1.48 -15.71
N PHE A 116 -19.43 0.99 -14.51
CA PHE A 116 -20.00 -0.38 -14.38
C PHE A 116 -21.42 -0.43 -14.94
N LYS A 117 -22.26 0.56 -14.59
CA LYS A 117 -23.57 0.75 -15.23
C LYS A 117 -23.44 0.95 -16.75
N GLN A 118 -22.46 1.72 -17.21
CA GLN A 118 -22.24 1.98 -18.64
C GLN A 118 -21.75 0.74 -19.41
N LYS A 119 -20.86 -0.08 -18.82
CA LYS A 119 -20.45 -1.37 -19.39
C LYS A 119 -21.59 -2.37 -19.40
N PHE A 120 -22.41 -2.42 -18.36
CA PHE A 120 -23.58 -3.29 -18.29
C PHE A 120 -24.66 -2.88 -19.30
N VAL A 121 -24.94 -1.57 -19.42
CA VAL A 121 -25.84 -1.02 -20.44
C VAL A 121 -25.30 -1.28 -21.85
N ASN A 122 -24.00 -1.12 -22.09
CA ASN A 122 -23.39 -1.41 -23.39
C ASN A 122 -23.40 -2.92 -23.72
N PHE A 123 -23.24 -3.77 -22.72
CA PHE A 123 -23.36 -5.23 -22.86
C PHE A 123 -24.80 -5.64 -23.20
N LEU A 124 -25.80 -5.10 -22.49
CA LEU A 124 -27.21 -5.34 -22.78
C LEU A 124 -27.61 -4.81 -24.15
N LYS A 125 -27.15 -3.61 -24.55
CA LYS A 125 -27.34 -3.10 -25.91
C LYS A 125 -26.74 -4.05 -26.95
N LYS A 126 -25.55 -4.59 -26.70
CA LYS A 126 -24.90 -5.53 -27.63
C LYS A 126 -25.60 -6.89 -27.72
N ILE A 127 -26.35 -7.30 -26.70
CA ILE A 127 -27.17 -8.53 -26.73
C ILE A 127 -28.51 -8.28 -27.43
N PHE A 128 -29.16 -7.15 -27.17
CA PHE A 128 -30.47 -6.84 -27.75
C PHE A 128 -30.41 -6.32 -29.20
N PHE A 129 -29.35 -5.61 -29.59
CA PHE A 129 -29.18 -5.04 -30.95
C PHE A 129 -28.33 -5.92 -31.89
N LYS A 130 -28.02 -7.17 -31.51
CA LYS A 130 -27.31 -8.13 -32.39
C LYS A 130 -28.25 -9.24 -32.88
N LYS A 131 -29.46 -8.84 -33.26
CA LYS A 131 -30.43 -9.63 -34.02
C LYS A 131 -30.70 -8.85 -35.31
N GLU A 132 -29.83 -9.01 -36.29
CA GLU A 132 -30.02 -8.82 -37.73
C GLU A 132 -28.79 -9.35 -38.45
#